data_AF-A0A9D6U160-F1
#
_entry.id   AF-A0A9D6U160-F1
#
_cell.length_a   1.000
_cell.length_b   1.000
_cell.length_c   1.000
_cell.angle_alpha   90.00
_cell.angle_beta   90.00
_cell.angle_gamma   90.00
#
_symmetry.space_group_name_H-M   'P 1'
#
loop_
_entity.id
_entity.type
_entity.pdbx_description
1 polymer ?
#
loop_
_entity_poly.entity_id
_entity_poly.type
_entity_poly.pdbx_seq_one_letter_code
_entity_poly.pdbx_strand_id
1 'polypeptide(L)' 'MKPQWLLVLILAILTGCATGISPSLQQQAGPPVDFAALSAHPEQYQGRLVILGGR' A
#
# COMPACT_ATOMS: atom_id res chain seq x y z
N MET A 1 0.36 16.34 34.34
CA MET A 1 0.78 15.61 33.12
C MET A 1 0.95 16.62 32.00
N LYS A 2 2.15 16.74 31.42
CA LYS A 2 2.50 17.82 30.48
C LYS A 2 1.72 17.66 29.16
N PRO A 3 1.05 18.72 28.64
CA PRO A 3 0.24 18.66 27.41
C PRO A 3 1.05 18.25 26.16
N GLN A 4 2.37 18.33 26.25
CA GLN A 4 3.33 17.90 25.24
C GLN A 4 3.20 16.40 24.86
N TRP A 5 2.75 15.54 25.79
CA TRP A 5 2.54 14.12 25.52
C TRP A 5 1.33 13.85 24.60
N LEU A 6 0.29 14.67 24.74
CA LEU A 6 -0.93 14.61 23.95
C LEU A 6 -0.66 14.98 22.47
N LEU A 7 0.22 15.96 22.27
CA LEU A 7 0.69 16.38 20.93
C LEU A 7 1.46 15.28 20.20
N VAL A 8 2.33 14.54 20.89
CA VAL A 8 3.10 13.42 20.29
C VAL A 8 2.16 12.27 19.89
N LEU A 9 1.16 11.98 20.71
CA LEU A 9 0.17 10.93 20.45
C LEU A 9 -0.72 11.28 19.24
N ILE A 10 -1.17 12.53 19.14
CA ILE A 10 -1.95 13.02 18.00
C ILE A 10 -1.12 12.95 16.71
N LEU A 11 0.16 13.32 16.77
CA LEU A 11 1.05 13.28 15.60
C LEU A 11 1.28 11.84 15.11
N ALA A 12 1.42 10.87 16.03
CA ALA A 12 1.57 9.46 15.67
C ALA A 12 0.30 8.86 15.03
N ILE A 13 -0.88 9.31 15.45
CA ILE A 13 -2.16 8.88 14.84
C ILE A 13 -2.31 9.48 13.44
N LEU A 14 -1.91 10.74 13.25
CA LEU A 14 -2.00 11.44 11.96
C LEU A 14 -1.01 10.90 10.91
N THR A 15 0.15 10.40 11.33
CA THR A 15 1.12 9.75 10.42
C THR A 15 0.83 8.27 10.18
N GLY A 16 -0.17 7.71 10.87
CA GLY A 16 -0.60 6.31 10.78
C GLY A 16 -1.36 5.92 9.51
N CYS A 17 -1.36 6.75 8.46
CA CYS A 17 -1.80 6.36 7.12
C CYS A 17 -0.79 5.37 6.49
N ALA A 18 -0.57 4.25 7.16
CA ALA A 18 0.22 3.15 6.65
C ALA A 18 -0.58 2.40 5.59
N THR A 19 0.07 2.04 4.50
CA THR A 19 -0.51 1.20 3.45
C THR A 19 -0.95 -0.14 4.05
N GLY A 20 -2.18 -0.58 3.77
CA GLY A 20 -2.72 -1.84 4.31
C GLY A 20 -2.07 -3.13 3.76
N ILE A 21 -1.01 -3.00 2.95
CA ILE A 21 -0.27 -4.10 2.34
C ILE A 21 1.03 -4.26 3.11
N SER A 22 1.36 -5.48 3.57
CA SER A 22 2.60 -5.71 4.29
C SER A 22 3.84 -5.36 3.44
N PRO A 23 4.91 -4.78 4.02
CA PRO A 23 6.11 -4.41 3.27
C PRO A 23 6.73 -5.55 2.46
N SER A 24 6.71 -6.78 3.00
CA SER A 24 7.22 -7.97 2.31
C SER A 24 6.47 -8.25 1.01
N LEU A 25 5.14 -8.12 1.01
CA LEU A 25 4.32 -8.25 -0.20
C LEU A 25 4.54 -7.09 -1.18
N GLN A 26 4.77 -5.87 -0.68
CA GLN A 26 5.11 -4.73 -1.54
C GLN A 26 6.46 -4.90 -2.23
N GLN A 27 7.42 -5.55 -1.56
CA GLN A 27 8.74 -5.85 -2.13
C GLN A 27 8.70 -7.02 -3.12
N GLN A 28 7.81 -7.99 -2.90
CA GLN A 28 7.61 -9.12 -3.80
C GLN A 28 6.79 -8.73 -5.04
N ALA A 29 5.82 -7.83 -4.86
CA ALA A 29 5.09 -7.26 -5.96
C ALA A 29 6.01 -6.30 -6.72
N GLY A 30 5.96 -6.38 -8.05
CA GLY A 30 6.61 -5.39 -8.91
C GLY A 30 5.89 -4.03 -8.86
N PRO A 31 6.11 -3.16 -9.86
CA PRO A 31 5.36 -1.91 -9.94
C PRO A 31 3.85 -2.16 -9.95
N PRO A 32 3.04 -1.23 -9.41
CA PRO A 32 1.59 -1.32 -9.46
C PRO A 32 1.08 -1.49 -10.90
N VAL A 33 0.07 -2.32 -11.06
CA VAL A 33 -0.56 -2.63 -12.35
C VAL A 33 -1.92 -1.95 -12.41
N ASP A 34 -2.18 -1.29 -13.54
CA ASP A 34 -3.48 -0.71 -13.82
C ASP A 34 -4.55 -1.80 -13.99
N PHE A 35 -5.76 -1.54 -13.49
CA PHE A 35 -6.84 -2.53 -13.54
C PHE A 35 -7.31 -2.81 -14.98
N ALA A 36 -7.35 -1.80 -15.85
CA ALA A 36 -7.73 -1.99 -17.24
C ALA A 36 -6.69 -2.84 -17.98
N ALA A 37 -5.39 -2.62 -17.71
CA ALA A 37 -4.33 -3.45 -18.26
C ALA A 37 -4.41 -4.92 -17.79
N LEU A 38 -4.62 -5.15 -16.49
CA LEU A 38 -4.75 -6.51 -15.95
C LEU A 38 -5.99 -7.24 -16.48
N SER A 39 -7.12 -6.54 -16.56
CA SER A 39 -8.37 -7.13 -17.05
C SER A 39 -8.36 -7.41 -18.55
N ALA A 40 -7.61 -6.63 -19.34
CA ALA A 40 -7.45 -6.86 -20.77
C ALA A 40 -6.55 -8.08 -21.09
N HIS A 41 -5.56 -8.37 -20.24
CA HIS A 41 -4.56 -9.42 -20.48
C HIS A 41 -4.25 -10.26 -19.24
N PRO A 42 -5.23 -10.96 -18.63
CA PRO A 42 -5.05 -11.66 -17.36
C PRO A 42 -4.00 -12.78 -17.42
N GLU A 43 -3.85 -13.44 -18.57
CA GLU A 43 -2.86 -14.49 -18.81
C GLU A 43 -1.41 -14.02 -18.61
N GLN A 44 -1.10 -12.74 -18.82
CA GLN A 44 0.25 -12.19 -18.66
C GLN A 44 0.69 -12.07 -17.19
N TYR A 45 -0.28 -12.05 -16.27
CA TYR A 45 -0.08 -11.88 -14.84
C TYR A 45 -0.29 -13.17 -14.05
N GLN A 46 -0.64 -14.26 -14.73
CA GLN A 46 -0.93 -15.53 -14.08
C GLN A 46 0.28 -16.05 -13.28
N GLY A 47 0.04 -16.43 -12.02
CA GLY A 47 1.09 -16.90 -11.11
C GLY A 47 2.01 -15.80 -10.56
N ARG A 48 1.74 -14.51 -10.83
CA ARG A 48 2.50 -13.39 -10.28
C ARG A 48 1.74 -12.70 -9.16
N LEU A 49 2.47 -12.26 -8.14
CA LEU A 49 1.94 -11.32 -7.15
C LEU A 49 1.98 -9.91 -7.77
N VAL A 50 0.80 -9.30 -7.96
CA VAL A 50 0.67 -7.94 -8.50
C VAL A 50 -0.13 -7.09 -7.53
N ILE A 51 0.26 -5.82 -7.39
CA ILE A 51 -0.53 -4.83 -6.67
C ILE A 51 -1.35 -4.07 -7.70
N LEU A 52 -2.67 -4.11 -7.56
CA LEU A 52 -3.56 -3.27 -8.34
C LEU A 52 -3.49 -1.84 -7.83
N GLY A 53 -3.14 -0.92 -8.71
CA GLY A 53 -2.97 0.48 -8.37
C GLY A 53 -2.39 1.26 -9.55
N GLY A 54 -2.92 2.44 -9.78
CA GLY A 54 -2.67 3.23 -10.98
C GLY A 54 -3.77 4.29 -11.07
N ARG A 55 -3.49 5.42 -11.71
CA ARG A 55 -4.46 6.51 -11.86
C ARG A 55 -5.48 6.21 -12.93
#